data_AF-A0A2N1XFY7-F1
#
_entry.id   AF-A0A2N1XFY7-F1
#
_cell.length_a   1.000
_cell.length_b   1.000
_cell.length_c   1.000
_cell.angle_alpha   90.00
_cell.angle_beta   90.00
_cell.angle_gamma   90.00
#
_symmetry.space_group_name_H-M   'P 1'
#
loop_
_entity.id
_entity.type
_entity.pdbx_description
1 polymer ?
#
loop_
_entity_poly.entity_id
_entity_poly.type
_entity_poly.pdbx_seq_one_letter_code
_entity_poly.pdbx_strand_id
1 'polypeptide(L)'
;MVDTGSAGDGERFERIVPVALGAGATSTAAAAPERRVSWRLPATFAGLLLILLAVLLWLPEAVSDSVPNDASKGVRISGTAAVPQPGRAEPLAAPVASPADVEATLQQRQHAEALAGQWRAEQEKLTAMHAAQWAAADVDALAKTTAQADAAFVARDFAAAALGYEQAMEGALQVQGRAAAVLAAALATGQSALQAGDARAAAEAFARALSIDANNAEAAAGQRRALNFDAVNTQINRALAAESAGDMAAARAGFTRVLELDGGNAVARAGLARIQALAAKNAFAAQMSRGLAALERRDYNTAELAFQAALKLRADAPEARDGLAQTRLGLQSARVDTLRTAAQQAEAGEQWLAARDAYAAVLAIDASLAFAQEGRPRAAQRAALAARLQAHIDQAQRLSAESVRADARAALADAAAIAAPGPRLQAQVTRLTDLLERAATPVAVTLRSDGKTRVTLYPIGDLGPFASHSLSLRPGQYTAIGRRPGYREVRVAFTVTSQGVADAPFIQCEEPI
;
A
#
# COMPACT_ATOMS: atom_id res chain seq x y z
N MET A 1 -14.28 -67.79 -20.72
CA MET A 1 -12.94 -67.44 -21.23
C MET A 1 -12.63 -66.06 -20.64
N VAL A 2 -11.91 -66.01 -19.51
CA VAL A 2 -10.43 -65.91 -19.43
C VAL A 2 -10.01 -64.51 -19.93
N ASP A 3 -9.33 -63.62 -19.21
CA ASP A 3 -8.75 -63.63 -17.86
C ASP A 3 -8.19 -62.22 -17.52
N THR A 4 -8.07 -61.96 -16.22
CA THR A 4 -7.08 -61.15 -15.43
C THR A 4 -6.42 -59.83 -15.87
N GLY A 5 -6.19 -58.98 -14.85
CA GLY A 5 -4.97 -58.15 -14.66
C GLY A 5 -5.23 -56.65 -14.39
N SER A 6 -5.25 -56.16 -13.13
CA SER A 6 -4.10 -55.69 -12.29
C SER A 6 -3.95 -54.16 -12.37
N ALA A 7 -4.33 -53.36 -11.37
CA ALA A 7 -3.67 -53.04 -10.09
C ALA A 7 -2.35 -52.24 -10.21
N GLY A 8 -2.28 -51.11 -9.49
CA GLY A 8 -1.07 -50.29 -9.20
C GLY A 8 -0.72 -49.30 -10.33
N ASP A 9 -0.39 -48.03 -10.11
CA ASP A 9 0.27 -47.44 -8.96
C ASP A 9 0.02 -45.92 -8.96
N GLY A 10 -0.11 -45.34 -7.76
CA GLY A 10 -0.32 -43.92 -7.56
C GLY A 10 1.02 -43.21 -7.35
N GLU A 11 1.45 -42.40 -8.33
CA GLU A 11 2.62 -41.53 -8.16
C GLU A 11 2.22 -40.09 -7.82
N ARG A 12 2.30 -39.87 -6.51
CA ARG A 12 2.63 -38.66 -5.73
C ARG A 12 3.02 -37.42 -6.54
N PHE A 13 2.25 -36.35 -6.33
CA PHE A 13 2.65 -34.98 -6.60
C PHE A 13 3.79 -34.57 -5.65
N GLU A 14 5.01 -34.43 -6.17
CA GLU A 14 6.13 -33.86 -5.43
C GLU A 14 6.10 -32.33 -5.52
N ARG A 15 5.77 -31.70 -4.39
CA ARG A 15 5.77 -30.25 -4.19
C ARG A 15 7.19 -29.81 -3.85
N ILE A 16 7.90 -29.22 -4.81
CA ILE A 16 9.21 -28.60 -4.57
C ILE A 16 9.01 -27.15 -4.09
N VAL A 17 9.63 -26.87 -2.94
CA VAL A 17 9.56 -25.66 -2.12
C VAL A 17 10.55 -24.61 -2.64
N PRO A 18 10.21 -23.30 -2.69
CA PRO A 18 11.22 -22.28 -2.96
C PRO A 18 12.14 -22.07 -1.75
N VAL A 19 13.45 -22.10 -2.02
CA VAL A 19 14.54 -21.81 -1.09
C VAL A 19 14.45 -20.37 -0.58
N ALA A 20 14.41 -20.20 0.74
CA ALA A 20 14.56 -18.92 1.41
C ALA A 20 16.03 -18.48 1.39
N LEU A 21 16.32 -17.33 0.77
CA LEU A 21 17.62 -16.67 0.86
C LEU A 21 17.66 -15.84 2.15
N GLY A 22 18.66 -16.17 2.97
CA GLY A 22 18.86 -15.63 4.31
C GLY A 22 19.20 -14.15 4.36
N ALA A 23 18.74 -13.55 5.45
CA ALA A 23 19.15 -12.25 5.95
C ALA A 23 20.57 -12.33 6.55
N GLY A 24 21.36 -11.27 6.34
CA GLY A 24 22.60 -11.06 7.08
C GLY A 24 23.54 -10.07 6.41
N ALA A 25 23.37 -8.77 6.68
CA ALA A 25 24.48 -7.81 6.74
C ALA A 25 24.03 -6.57 7.53
N THR A 26 24.46 -6.52 8.78
CA THR A 26 24.52 -5.32 9.62
C THR A 26 25.64 -4.40 9.12
N SER A 27 25.34 -3.10 8.96
CA SER A 27 26.37 -2.06 8.98
C SER A 27 25.81 -0.77 9.59
N THR A 28 26.22 -0.60 10.84
CA THR A 28 26.64 0.61 11.57
C THR A 28 26.20 2.00 11.07
N ALA A 29 25.37 2.61 11.92
CA ALA A 29 25.26 4.02 12.30
C ALA A 29 26.22 5.07 11.69
N ALA A 30 25.64 6.16 11.19
CA ALA A 30 26.23 7.50 11.22
C ALA A 30 25.16 8.60 11.27
N ALA A 31 25.24 9.39 12.36
CA ALA A 31 24.92 10.81 12.53
C ALA A 31 23.59 11.41 12.02
N ALA A 32 22.75 11.78 12.98
CA ALA A 32 21.66 12.72 12.84
C ALA A 32 22.16 14.16 12.62
N PRO A 33 21.39 14.98 11.89
CA PRO A 33 21.28 16.40 12.19
C PRO A 33 19.85 16.78 12.64
N GLU A 34 19.88 17.48 13.78
CA GLU A 34 18.89 18.27 14.49
C GLU A 34 17.55 18.62 13.82
N ARG A 35 16.49 18.35 14.59
CA ARG A 35 15.14 18.90 14.46
C ARG A 35 15.18 20.43 14.38
N ARG A 36 14.57 20.98 13.32
CA ARG A 36 13.96 22.32 13.34
C ARG A 36 12.46 22.18 13.12
N VAL A 37 11.75 21.85 14.21
CA VAL A 37 10.30 22.01 14.26
C VAL A 37 10.04 23.50 14.41
N SER A 38 9.47 24.12 13.39
CA SER A 38 9.05 25.52 13.40
C SER A 38 7.93 25.70 14.43
N TRP A 39 8.32 26.16 15.62
CA TRP A 39 7.41 26.59 16.67
C TRP A 39 6.84 27.95 16.31
N ARG A 40 5.75 27.94 15.52
CA ARG A 40 4.83 29.07 15.45
C ARG A 40 3.52 28.58 16.02
N LEU A 41 3.35 28.78 17.33
CA LEU A 41 2.10 29.03 18.06
C LEU A 41 2.33 28.77 19.57
N PRO A 42 3.02 29.68 20.28
CA PRO A 42 2.69 29.95 21.69
C PRO A 42 2.10 31.36 21.86
N ALA A 43 1.48 31.94 20.83
CA ALA A 43 0.80 33.24 20.91
C ALA A 43 -0.72 33.11 21.12
N THR A 44 -1.35 32.01 20.69
CA THR A 44 -2.81 31.82 20.82
C THR A 44 -3.23 31.29 22.19
N PHE A 45 -2.38 30.52 22.87
CA PHE A 45 -2.66 30.04 24.23
C PHE A 45 -2.52 31.15 25.29
N ALA A 46 -1.61 32.11 25.09
CA ALA A 46 -1.50 33.28 25.98
C ALA A 46 -2.69 34.25 25.82
N GLY A 47 -3.21 34.40 24.59
CA GLY A 47 -4.41 35.21 24.32
C GLY A 47 -5.69 34.62 24.92
N LEU A 48 -5.87 33.29 24.84
CA LEU A 48 -7.02 32.60 25.43
C LEU A 48 -6.97 32.60 26.97
N LEU A 49 -5.78 32.50 27.57
CA LEU A 49 -5.62 32.59 29.03
C LEU A 49 -5.88 34.02 29.54
N LEU A 50 -5.48 35.06 28.80
CA LEU A 50 -5.78 36.46 29.14
C LEU A 50 -7.27 36.81 29.01
N ILE A 51 -7.97 36.24 28.02
CA ILE A 51 -9.43 36.40 27.87
C ILE A 51 -10.17 35.66 28.99
N LEU A 52 -9.70 34.46 29.37
CA LEU A 52 -10.30 33.70 30.47
C LEU A 52 -10.07 34.37 31.84
N LEU A 53 -8.92 35.00 32.05
CA LEU A 53 -8.62 35.78 33.26
C LEU A 53 -9.40 37.11 33.30
N ALA A 54 -9.63 37.76 32.16
CA ALA A 54 -10.46 38.96 32.06
C ALA A 54 -11.95 38.66 32.32
N VAL A 55 -12.46 37.50 31.90
CA VAL A 55 -13.86 37.10 32.20
C VAL A 55 -14.03 36.71 33.68
N LEU A 56 -13.00 36.16 34.33
CA LEU A 56 -13.05 35.79 35.75
C LEU A 56 -12.88 36.98 36.71
N LEU A 57 -12.17 38.03 36.31
CA LEU A 57 -11.97 39.24 37.13
C LEU A 57 -13.04 40.32 36.90
N TRP A 58 -13.83 40.23 35.83
CA TRP A 58 -14.82 41.24 35.44
C TRP A 58 -16.28 40.77 35.54
N LEU A 59 -16.51 39.69 36.29
CA LEU A 59 -17.84 39.25 36.70
C LEU A 59 -18.00 39.12 38.24
N PRO A 60 -17.55 40.11 39.03
CA PRO A 60 -18.22 40.38 40.29
C PRO A 60 -18.51 41.87 40.43
N GLU A 61 -19.30 42.44 39.51
CA GLU A 61 -19.81 43.81 39.69
C GLU A 61 -21.13 44.00 38.92
N ALA A 62 -22.05 43.06 39.12
CA ALA A 62 -23.46 43.33 38.93
C ALA A 62 -24.24 42.43 39.89
N VAL A 63 -24.93 43.09 40.82
CA VAL A 63 -25.89 42.57 41.80
C VAL A 63 -25.35 42.33 43.22
N SER A 64 -25.28 43.42 43.96
CA SER A 64 -25.55 43.56 45.41
C SER A 64 -26.13 44.99 45.51
N ASP A 65 -27.27 45.32 46.10
CA ASP A 65 -27.99 44.87 47.30
C ASP A 65 -29.51 45.14 47.06
N SER A 66 -30.48 44.50 47.72
CA SER A 66 -30.72 44.66 49.16
C SER A 66 -31.60 43.56 49.74
N VAL A 67 -31.00 42.77 50.63
CA VAL A 67 -31.67 42.13 51.76
C VAL A 67 -31.75 43.16 52.90
N PRO A 68 -32.77 43.08 53.77
CA PRO A 68 -32.46 43.22 55.17
C PRO A 68 -33.04 42.05 55.95
N ASN A 69 -32.13 41.26 56.48
CA ASN A 69 -32.31 40.42 57.64
C ASN A 69 -31.12 40.78 58.52
N ASP A 70 -31.36 41.25 59.73
CA ASP A 70 -30.90 40.40 60.81
C ASP A 70 -31.58 40.68 62.14
N ALA A 71 -31.61 39.59 62.88
CA ALA A 71 -32.08 39.49 64.23
C ALA A 71 -31.13 40.16 65.23
N SER A 72 -31.75 40.49 66.36
CA SER A 72 -31.29 40.19 67.72
C SER A 72 -30.54 41.26 68.56
N LYS A 73 -31.21 41.52 69.70
CA LYS A 73 -30.71 41.77 71.07
C LYS A 73 -30.05 43.13 71.39
N GLY A 74 -30.72 43.85 72.29
CA GLY A 74 -30.14 44.95 73.08
C GLY A 74 -31.18 45.55 74.02
N VAL A 75 -30.96 45.40 75.32
CA VAL A 75 -31.87 45.72 76.46
C VAL A 75 -31.54 47.10 77.08
N ARG A 76 -32.55 47.73 77.74
CA ARG A 76 -32.56 48.89 78.70
C ARG A 76 -32.45 50.32 78.09
N ILE A 77 -33.11 51.40 78.56
CA ILE A 77 -33.86 51.75 79.80
C ILE A 77 -34.73 53.02 79.60
N SER A 78 -35.82 53.11 80.38
CA SER A 78 -36.59 54.28 80.91
C SER A 78 -37.26 55.33 80.02
N GLY A 79 -38.54 55.59 80.36
CA GLY A 79 -39.23 56.88 80.12
C GLY A 79 -40.77 56.81 80.10
N THR A 80 -41.37 56.89 81.29
CA THR A 80 -42.71 57.43 81.69
C THR A 80 -43.48 58.21 80.58
N ALA A 81 -44.80 58.15 80.35
CA ALA A 81 -45.95 58.27 81.26
C ALA A 81 -47.33 58.07 80.54
N ALA A 82 -48.35 57.67 81.32
CA ALA A 82 -49.80 58.03 81.27
C ALA A 82 -50.77 57.52 80.15
N VAL A 83 -51.52 56.44 80.46
CA VAL A 83 -52.99 56.33 80.78
C VAL A 83 -53.99 57.27 80.04
N PRO A 84 -55.25 56.87 79.65
CA PRO A 84 -56.08 55.76 80.17
C PRO A 84 -56.81 54.82 79.18
N GLN A 85 -57.23 53.68 79.76
CA GLN A 85 -58.27 52.70 79.37
C GLN A 85 -59.69 53.30 79.35
N PRO A 86 -60.71 52.70 78.68
CA PRO A 86 -61.33 51.42 79.09
C PRO A 86 -61.73 50.52 77.90
N GLY A 87 -62.09 49.24 78.03
CA GLY A 87 -62.47 48.48 79.19
C GLY A 87 -62.17 46.99 79.00
N ARG A 88 -61.98 46.37 80.16
CA ARG A 88 -61.63 44.97 80.39
C ARG A 88 -62.90 44.14 80.44
N ALA A 89 -62.90 43.01 79.73
CA ALA A 89 -63.62 41.82 80.12
C ALA A 89 -62.60 40.67 80.16
N GLU A 90 -62.33 40.19 81.37
CA GLU A 90 -61.69 38.91 81.68
C GLU A 90 -62.76 38.07 82.41
N PRO A 91 -62.58 36.76 82.64
CA PRO A 91 -61.69 35.79 81.99
C PRO A 91 -62.37 34.44 81.73
N LEU A 92 -61.78 33.54 80.92
CA LEU A 92 -61.87 32.11 81.21
C LEU A 92 -60.60 31.38 80.76
N ALA A 93 -60.08 30.58 81.69
CA ALA A 93 -58.77 29.96 81.68
C ALA A 93 -58.54 28.99 80.51
N ALA A 94 -57.36 29.06 79.89
CA ALA A 94 -56.82 27.97 79.07
C ALA A 94 -56.16 26.93 79.99
N PRO A 95 -56.32 25.61 79.72
CA PRO A 95 -55.62 24.59 80.48
C PRO A 95 -54.11 24.67 80.21
N VAL A 96 -53.31 24.50 81.25
CA VAL A 96 -51.86 24.28 81.11
C VAL A 96 -51.68 22.89 80.50
N ALA A 97 -51.26 22.83 79.24
CA ALA A 97 -50.94 21.57 78.56
C ALA A 97 -49.80 20.83 79.29
N SER A 98 -49.91 19.50 79.37
CA SER A 98 -48.96 18.64 80.05
C SER A 98 -47.60 18.62 79.31
N PRO A 99 -46.44 18.43 79.97
CA PRO A 99 -45.15 18.33 79.29
C PRO A 99 -45.08 17.27 78.18
N ALA A 100 -45.88 16.19 78.29
CA ALA A 100 -46.00 15.14 77.29
C ALA A 100 -46.71 15.60 75.99
N ASP A 101 -47.65 16.54 76.08
CA ASP A 101 -48.41 17.05 74.93
C ASP A 101 -47.55 18.01 74.08
N VAL A 102 -46.63 18.72 74.73
CA VAL A 102 -45.66 19.62 74.07
C VAL A 102 -44.62 18.81 73.29
N GLU A 103 -44.09 17.73 73.88
CA GLU A 103 -43.12 16.84 73.22
C GLU A 103 -43.75 16.11 72.03
N ALA A 104 -44.98 15.59 72.17
CA ALA A 104 -45.70 14.95 71.08
C ALA A 104 -45.99 15.91 69.91
N THR A 105 -46.36 17.17 70.20
CA THR A 105 -46.58 18.20 69.18
C THR A 105 -45.28 18.59 68.47
N LEU A 106 -44.15 18.64 69.19
CA LEU A 106 -42.83 18.90 68.62
C LEU A 106 -42.41 17.79 67.65
N GLN A 107 -42.64 16.52 68.03
CA GLN A 107 -42.34 15.37 67.18
C GLN A 107 -43.21 15.34 65.92
N GLN A 108 -44.52 15.61 66.04
CA GLN A 108 -45.41 15.73 64.88
C GLN A 108 -44.98 16.84 63.93
N ARG A 109 -44.57 17.99 64.47
CA ARG A 109 -44.03 19.09 63.67
C ARG A 109 -42.75 18.69 62.93
N GLN A 110 -41.78 18.08 63.61
CA GLN A 110 -40.53 17.62 62.99
C GLN A 110 -40.78 16.60 61.87
N HIS A 111 -41.73 15.70 62.08
CA HIS A 111 -42.14 14.73 61.07
C HIS A 111 -42.77 15.41 59.84
N ALA A 112 -43.70 16.35 60.05
CA ALA A 112 -44.29 17.12 58.96
C ALA A 112 -43.26 18.00 58.23
N GLU A 113 -42.28 18.59 58.93
CA GLU A 113 -41.17 19.33 58.32
C GLU A 113 -40.26 18.43 57.47
N ALA A 114 -39.99 17.22 57.93
CA ALA A 114 -39.22 16.23 57.18
C ALA A 114 -39.96 15.80 55.89
N LEU A 115 -41.26 15.52 55.99
CA LEU A 115 -42.10 15.21 54.83
C LEU A 115 -42.20 16.39 53.85
N ALA A 116 -42.33 17.63 54.34
CA ALA A 116 -42.30 18.82 53.49
C ALA A 116 -40.96 18.97 52.75
N GLY A 117 -39.84 18.57 53.37
CA GLY A 117 -38.53 18.52 52.74
C GLY A 117 -38.45 17.45 51.64
N GLN A 118 -38.95 16.25 51.91
CA GLN A 118 -39.01 15.15 50.93
C GLN A 118 -39.91 15.52 49.75
N TRP A 119 -41.07 16.11 50.01
CA TRP A 119 -41.99 16.58 48.99
C TRP A 119 -41.37 17.62 48.07
N ARG A 120 -40.61 18.59 48.60
CA ARG A 120 -39.85 19.55 47.77
C ARG A 120 -38.87 18.87 46.82
N ALA A 121 -38.17 17.84 47.28
CA ALA A 121 -37.29 17.06 46.41
C ALA A 121 -38.07 16.31 45.31
N GLU A 122 -39.27 15.80 45.60
CA GLU A 122 -40.14 15.20 44.57
C GLU A 122 -40.70 16.24 43.58
N GLN A 123 -41.03 17.45 44.05
CA GLN A 123 -41.40 18.56 43.17
C GLN A 123 -40.26 18.95 42.24
N GLU A 124 -39.02 18.99 42.72
CA GLU A 124 -37.85 19.24 41.89
C GLU A 124 -37.70 18.18 40.80
N LYS A 125 -37.89 16.89 41.12
CA LYS A 125 -37.87 15.80 40.13
C LYS A 125 -38.98 15.94 39.09
N LEU A 126 -40.22 16.20 39.51
CA LEU A 126 -41.35 16.43 38.60
C LEU A 126 -41.11 17.66 37.71
N THR A 127 -40.49 18.70 38.24
CA THR A 127 -40.13 19.92 37.50
C THR A 127 -39.02 19.65 36.50
N ALA A 128 -37.98 18.88 36.88
CA ALA A 128 -36.89 18.48 35.98
C ALA A 128 -37.39 17.66 34.78
N MET A 129 -38.44 16.86 34.99
CA MET A 129 -39.11 16.10 33.94
C MET A 129 -40.19 16.91 33.21
N HIS A 130 -40.37 18.19 33.53
CA HIS A 130 -41.40 19.07 33.01
C HIS A 130 -42.82 18.46 33.10
N ALA A 131 -43.15 17.81 34.22
CA ALA A 131 -44.42 17.11 34.43
C ALA A 131 -45.65 17.98 34.14
N ALA A 132 -45.55 19.29 34.35
CA ALA A 132 -46.62 20.24 34.01
C ALA A 132 -46.99 20.24 32.51
N GLN A 133 -46.08 19.87 31.61
CA GLN A 133 -46.31 19.88 30.16
C GLN A 133 -46.97 18.59 29.64
N TRP A 134 -46.84 17.46 30.35
CA TRP A 134 -47.35 16.15 29.90
C TRP A 134 -48.29 15.45 30.89
N ALA A 135 -48.35 15.91 32.13
CA ALA A 135 -49.24 15.46 33.20
C ALA A 135 -49.89 16.65 33.94
N ALA A 136 -50.31 17.68 33.19
CA ALA A 136 -50.82 18.95 33.74
C ALA A 136 -51.91 18.76 34.82
N ALA A 137 -52.92 17.92 34.54
CA ALA A 137 -54.02 17.67 35.47
C ALA A 137 -53.54 17.04 36.79
N ASP A 138 -52.53 16.17 36.73
CA ASP A 138 -51.98 15.51 37.91
C ASP A 138 -51.10 16.49 38.72
N VAL A 139 -50.32 17.32 38.04
CA VAL A 139 -49.52 18.39 38.68
C VAL A 139 -50.43 19.42 39.35
N ASP A 140 -51.54 19.80 38.72
CA ASP A 140 -52.53 20.70 39.32
C ASP A 140 -53.21 20.08 40.56
N ALA A 141 -53.49 18.78 40.53
CA ALA A 141 -54.04 18.06 41.68
C ALA A 141 -53.03 18.01 42.84
N LEU A 142 -51.77 17.69 42.54
CA LEU A 142 -50.67 17.70 43.52
C LEU A 142 -50.45 19.07 44.15
N ALA A 143 -50.54 20.15 43.34
CA ALA A 143 -50.43 21.52 43.84
C ALA A 143 -51.56 21.87 44.81
N LYS A 144 -52.80 21.44 44.54
CA LYS A 144 -53.95 21.62 45.45
C LYS A 144 -53.77 20.86 46.77
N THR A 145 -53.34 19.60 46.71
CA THR A 145 -53.06 18.78 47.90
C THR A 145 -51.95 19.40 48.75
N THR A 146 -50.90 19.90 48.10
CA THR A 146 -49.79 20.61 48.77
C THR A 146 -50.28 21.87 49.46
N ALA A 147 -51.07 22.71 48.79
CA ALA A 147 -51.58 23.95 49.37
C ALA A 147 -52.46 23.70 50.61
N GLN A 148 -53.20 22.59 50.64
CA GLN A 148 -53.97 22.16 51.82
C GLN A 148 -53.05 21.70 52.95
N ALA A 149 -52.00 20.93 52.65
CA ALA A 149 -50.99 20.49 53.61
C ALA A 149 -50.23 21.68 54.24
N ASP A 150 -49.84 22.65 53.42
CA ASP A 150 -49.18 23.89 53.84
C ASP A 150 -50.10 24.71 54.77
N ALA A 151 -51.38 24.84 54.42
CA ALA A 151 -52.37 25.54 55.24
C ALA A 151 -52.59 24.85 56.60
N ALA A 152 -52.66 23.51 56.62
CA ALA A 152 -52.74 22.73 57.85
C ALA A 152 -51.49 22.91 58.72
N PHE A 153 -50.30 22.95 58.10
CA PHE A 153 -49.03 23.18 58.78
C PHE A 153 -49.00 24.56 59.46
N VAL A 154 -49.46 25.61 58.78
CA VAL A 154 -49.58 26.97 59.32
C VAL A 154 -50.59 27.03 60.47
N ALA A 155 -51.70 26.30 60.35
CA ALA A 155 -52.71 26.16 61.40
C ALA A 155 -52.24 25.34 62.62
N ARG A 156 -51.00 24.81 62.60
CA ARG A 156 -50.42 23.89 63.59
C ARG A 156 -51.11 22.53 63.68
N ASP A 157 -51.88 22.16 62.66
CA ASP A 157 -52.39 20.81 62.48
C ASP A 157 -51.33 19.97 61.75
N PHE A 158 -50.28 19.58 62.49
CA PHE A 158 -49.13 18.88 61.95
C PHE A 158 -49.49 17.46 61.47
N ALA A 159 -50.53 16.83 62.03
CA ALA A 159 -51.00 15.52 61.60
C ALA A 159 -51.69 15.60 60.22
N ALA A 160 -52.57 16.59 60.01
CA ALA A 160 -53.18 16.81 58.71
C ALA A 160 -52.15 17.25 57.66
N ALA A 161 -51.16 18.07 58.04
CA ALA A 161 -50.06 18.44 57.17
C ALA A 161 -49.23 17.24 56.71
N ALA A 162 -48.83 16.35 57.64
CA ALA A 162 -48.08 15.14 57.34
C ALA A 162 -48.83 14.24 56.34
N LEU A 163 -50.13 13.99 56.60
CA LEU A 163 -50.98 13.21 55.69
C LEU A 163 -51.06 13.84 54.29
N GLY A 164 -51.20 15.16 54.20
CA GLY A 164 -51.26 15.87 52.92
C GLY A 164 -49.96 15.76 52.11
N TYR A 165 -48.79 15.86 52.77
CA TYR A 165 -47.50 15.64 52.11
C TYR A 165 -47.30 14.19 51.65
N GLU A 166 -47.71 13.20 52.46
CA GLU A 166 -47.67 11.78 52.08
C GLU A 166 -48.54 11.49 50.85
N GLN A 167 -49.76 12.02 50.82
CA GLN A 167 -50.67 11.91 49.67
C GLN A 167 -50.09 12.57 48.41
N ALA A 168 -49.45 13.73 48.55
CA ALA A 168 -48.77 14.39 47.44
C ALA A 168 -47.59 13.54 46.92
N MET A 169 -46.79 12.94 47.80
CA MET A 169 -45.68 12.06 47.42
C MET A 169 -46.17 10.79 46.71
N GLU A 170 -47.26 10.16 47.18
CA GLU A 170 -47.84 9.00 46.50
C GLU A 170 -48.33 9.36 45.09
N GLY A 171 -49.01 10.50 44.94
CA GLY A 171 -49.42 11.00 43.64
C GLY A 171 -48.23 11.31 42.72
N ALA A 172 -47.13 11.88 43.25
CA ALA A 172 -45.91 12.12 42.48
C ALA A 172 -45.27 10.83 41.96
N LEU A 173 -45.25 9.76 42.76
CA LEU A 173 -44.76 8.44 42.32
C LEU A 173 -45.59 7.88 41.16
N GLN A 174 -46.92 8.05 41.19
CA GLN A 174 -47.79 7.64 40.09
C GLN A 174 -47.55 8.46 38.81
N VAL A 175 -47.28 9.75 38.93
CA VAL A 175 -46.89 10.60 37.80
C VAL A 175 -45.55 10.13 37.22
N GLN A 176 -44.54 9.92 38.06
CA GLN A 176 -43.22 9.45 37.65
C GLN A 176 -43.28 8.07 36.96
N GLY A 177 -44.10 7.15 37.47
CA GLY A 177 -44.28 5.82 36.87
C GLY A 177 -44.81 5.84 35.44
N ARG A 178 -45.51 6.91 35.03
CA ARG A 178 -46.02 7.08 33.65
C ARG A 178 -45.03 7.72 32.69
N ALA A 179 -43.97 8.36 33.18
CA ALA A 179 -43.05 9.12 32.35
C ALA A 179 -42.42 8.27 31.23
N ALA A 180 -42.02 7.04 31.53
CA ALA A 180 -41.46 6.13 30.52
C ALA A 180 -42.46 5.78 29.40
N ALA A 181 -43.73 5.58 29.74
CA ALA A 181 -44.78 5.30 28.76
C ALA A 181 -45.07 6.54 27.89
N VAL A 182 -45.10 7.73 28.49
CA VAL A 182 -45.28 8.99 27.75
C VAL A 182 -44.09 9.27 26.83
N LEU A 183 -42.86 9.02 27.29
CA LEU A 183 -41.65 9.13 26.49
C LEU A 183 -41.70 8.19 25.28
N ALA A 184 -42.00 6.92 25.49
CA ALA A 184 -42.12 5.94 24.41
C ALA A 184 -43.20 6.31 23.40
N ALA A 185 -44.36 6.79 23.87
CA ALA A 185 -45.42 7.28 23.01
C ALA A 185 -44.99 8.50 22.19
N ALA A 186 -44.32 9.49 22.81
CA ALA A 186 -43.81 10.68 22.13
C ALA A 186 -42.78 10.33 21.05
N LEU A 187 -41.85 9.41 21.33
CA LEU A 187 -40.89 8.89 20.36
C LEU A 187 -41.59 8.20 19.18
N ALA A 188 -42.55 7.33 19.45
CA ALA A 188 -43.31 6.63 18.41
C ALA A 188 -44.13 7.60 17.54
N THR A 189 -44.78 8.60 18.15
CA THR A 189 -45.50 9.66 17.41
C THR A 189 -44.54 10.46 16.55
N GLY A 190 -43.39 10.89 17.09
CA GLY A 190 -42.39 11.63 16.32
C GLY A 190 -41.85 10.85 15.13
N GLN A 191 -41.58 9.56 15.32
CA GLN A 191 -41.09 8.68 14.26
C GLN A 191 -42.16 8.43 13.18
N SER A 192 -43.42 8.23 13.56
CA SER A 192 -44.54 8.10 12.63
C SER A 192 -44.77 9.39 11.83
N ALA A 193 -44.71 10.55 12.49
CA ALA A 193 -44.84 11.85 11.83
C ALA A 193 -43.71 12.09 10.80
N LEU A 194 -42.45 11.72 11.12
CA LEU A 194 -41.35 11.75 10.15
C LEU A 194 -41.62 10.85 8.94
N GLN A 195 -42.15 9.64 9.15
CA GLN A 195 -42.48 8.71 8.08
C GLN A 195 -43.63 9.22 7.20
N ALA A 196 -44.60 9.90 7.80
CA ALA A 196 -45.70 10.56 7.10
C ALA A 196 -45.28 11.87 6.41
N GLY A 197 -44.09 12.38 6.69
CA GLY A 197 -43.57 13.64 6.18
C GLY A 197 -44.11 14.88 6.89
N ASP A 198 -44.76 14.73 8.04
CA ASP A 198 -45.18 15.83 8.91
C ASP A 198 -44.02 16.23 9.83
N ALA A 199 -43.11 17.02 9.27
CA ALA A 199 -41.93 17.52 9.97
C ALA A 199 -42.28 18.34 11.22
N ARG A 200 -43.39 19.08 11.18
CA ARG A 200 -43.81 19.91 12.31
C ARG A 200 -44.32 19.05 13.46
N ALA A 201 -45.25 18.12 13.19
CA ALA A 201 -45.74 17.21 14.22
C ALA A 201 -44.61 16.34 14.79
N ALA A 202 -43.66 15.93 13.95
CA ALA A 202 -42.47 15.22 14.40
C ALA A 202 -41.61 16.06 15.35
N ALA A 203 -41.31 17.32 14.99
CA ALA A 203 -40.51 18.21 15.81
C ALA A 203 -41.18 18.48 17.18
N GLU A 204 -42.49 18.68 17.20
CA GLU A 204 -43.29 18.86 18.42
C GLU A 204 -43.27 17.60 19.31
N ALA A 205 -43.44 16.41 18.72
CA ALA A 205 -43.40 15.14 19.46
C ALA A 205 -42.01 14.83 20.05
N PHE A 206 -40.93 15.07 19.29
CA PHE A 206 -39.57 14.90 19.80
C PHE A 206 -39.19 15.98 20.83
N ALA A 207 -39.70 17.21 20.71
CA ALA A 207 -39.53 18.23 21.74
C ALA A 207 -40.18 17.80 23.06
N ARG A 208 -41.36 17.17 23.01
CA ARG A 208 -42.01 16.57 24.19
C ARG A 208 -41.21 15.40 24.78
N ALA A 209 -40.62 14.55 23.95
CA ALA A 209 -39.73 13.49 24.43
C ALA A 209 -38.51 14.08 25.16
N LEU A 210 -37.89 15.14 24.61
CA LEU A 210 -36.75 15.85 25.22
C LEU A 210 -37.12 16.63 26.49
N SER A 211 -38.36 17.05 26.66
CA SER A 211 -38.79 17.67 27.93
C SER A 211 -38.89 16.65 29.07
N ILE A 212 -39.16 15.37 28.76
CA ILE A 212 -39.22 14.26 29.73
C ILE A 212 -37.81 13.74 30.04
N ASP A 213 -37.01 13.52 29.00
CA ASP A 213 -35.61 13.07 29.09
C ASP A 213 -34.74 13.89 28.14
N ALA A 214 -34.06 14.91 28.68
CA ALA A 214 -33.21 15.82 27.92
C ALA A 214 -31.99 15.14 27.28
N ASN A 215 -31.58 13.98 27.80
CA ASN A 215 -30.42 13.23 27.31
C ASN A 215 -30.81 12.11 26.34
N ASN A 216 -32.08 12.02 25.97
CA ASN A 216 -32.55 10.98 25.05
C ASN A 216 -31.96 11.18 23.64
N ALA A 217 -31.01 10.33 23.29
CA ALA A 217 -30.29 10.41 22.01
C ALA A 217 -31.21 10.24 20.80
N GLU A 218 -32.24 9.39 20.90
CA GLU A 218 -33.21 9.15 19.83
C GLU A 218 -34.08 10.39 19.60
N ALA A 219 -34.61 10.99 20.68
CA ALA A 219 -35.40 12.22 20.59
C ALA A 219 -34.58 13.39 20.02
N ALA A 220 -33.34 13.57 20.47
CA ALA A 220 -32.44 14.60 19.95
C ALA A 220 -32.14 14.40 18.44
N ALA A 221 -31.89 13.16 18.01
CA ALA A 221 -31.68 12.84 16.61
C ALA A 221 -32.96 12.99 15.76
N GLY A 222 -34.11 12.59 16.31
CA GLY A 222 -35.43 12.77 15.70
C GLY A 222 -35.78 14.24 15.50
N GLN A 223 -35.57 15.07 16.52
CA GLN A 223 -35.83 16.50 16.45
C GLN A 223 -34.95 17.19 15.41
N ARG A 224 -33.65 16.88 15.36
CA ARG A 224 -32.75 17.42 14.32
C ARG A 224 -33.21 17.01 12.91
N ARG A 225 -33.66 15.76 12.72
CA ARG A 225 -34.18 15.30 11.42
C ARG A 225 -35.46 16.04 11.04
N ALA A 226 -36.38 16.21 11.99
CA ALA A 226 -37.63 16.93 11.77
C ALA A 226 -37.39 18.40 11.39
N LEU A 227 -36.51 19.09 12.12
CA LEU A 227 -36.17 20.50 11.84
C LEU A 227 -35.47 20.70 10.48
N ASN A 228 -34.74 19.70 9.99
CA ASN A 228 -34.05 19.77 8.71
C ASN A 228 -34.82 19.09 7.56
N PHE A 229 -36.04 18.59 7.79
CA PHE A 229 -36.76 17.72 6.87
C PHE A 229 -36.94 18.33 5.47
N ASP A 230 -37.42 19.57 5.39
CA ASP A 230 -37.66 20.26 4.12
C ASP A 230 -36.35 20.54 3.36
N ALA A 231 -35.31 20.97 4.09
CA ALA A 231 -34.00 21.22 3.52
C ALA A 231 -33.39 19.92 2.96
N VAL A 232 -33.48 18.82 3.71
CA VAL A 232 -33.01 17.49 3.30
C VAL A 232 -33.77 17.00 2.07
N ASN A 233 -35.10 17.04 2.07
CA ASN A 233 -35.91 16.57 0.95
C ASN A 233 -35.69 17.40 -0.31
N THR A 234 -35.56 18.72 -0.18
CA THR A 234 -35.22 19.59 -1.31
C THR A 234 -33.88 19.20 -1.93
N GLN A 235 -32.86 18.93 -1.10
CA GLN A 235 -31.54 18.51 -1.59
C GLN A 235 -31.54 17.11 -2.18
N ILE A 236 -32.29 16.16 -1.60
CA ILE A 236 -32.47 14.82 -2.17
C ILE A 236 -33.11 14.92 -3.56
N ASN A 237 -34.19 15.68 -3.70
CA ASN A 237 -34.89 15.82 -4.98
C ASN A 237 -33.99 16.46 -6.04
N ARG A 238 -33.20 17.47 -5.68
CA ARG A 238 -32.19 18.08 -6.58
C ARG A 238 -31.09 17.09 -6.95
N ALA A 239 -30.59 16.31 -5.99
CA ALA A 239 -29.55 15.31 -6.24
C ALA A 239 -30.04 14.18 -7.15
N LEU A 240 -31.27 13.71 -6.95
CA LEU A 240 -31.91 12.70 -7.80
C LEU A 240 -32.19 13.23 -9.21
N ALA A 241 -32.62 14.49 -9.33
CA ALA A 241 -32.79 15.14 -10.63
C ALA A 241 -31.45 15.32 -11.38
N ALA A 242 -30.38 15.66 -10.66
CA ALA A 242 -29.04 15.72 -11.23
C ALA A 242 -28.53 14.32 -11.65
N GLU A 243 -28.79 13.29 -10.83
CA GLU A 243 -28.43 11.90 -11.14
C GLU A 243 -29.14 11.43 -12.41
N SER A 244 -30.44 11.71 -12.55
CA SER A 244 -31.22 11.33 -13.75
C SER A 244 -30.84 12.14 -15.00
N ALA A 245 -30.40 13.39 -14.82
CA ALA A 245 -29.86 14.22 -15.90
C ALA A 245 -28.43 13.83 -16.32
N GLY A 246 -27.77 12.91 -15.61
CA GLY A 246 -26.40 12.50 -15.89
C GLY A 246 -25.32 13.40 -15.28
N ASP A 247 -25.70 14.45 -14.55
CA ASP A 247 -24.77 15.32 -13.83
C ASP A 247 -24.31 14.68 -12.52
N MET A 248 -23.36 13.75 -12.64
CA MET A 248 -22.81 13.00 -11.51
C MET A 248 -22.08 13.89 -10.50
N ALA A 249 -21.57 15.05 -10.92
CA ALA A 249 -20.87 15.98 -10.03
C ALA A 249 -21.87 16.71 -9.13
N ALA A 250 -22.94 17.26 -9.72
CA ALA A 250 -24.01 17.88 -8.96
C ALA A 250 -24.76 16.87 -8.07
N ALA A 251 -25.03 15.67 -8.58
CA ALA A 251 -25.68 14.61 -7.80
C ALA A 251 -24.84 14.22 -6.57
N ARG A 252 -23.52 14.04 -6.74
CA ARG A 252 -22.60 13.75 -5.64
C ARG A 252 -22.60 14.87 -4.60
N ALA A 253 -22.48 16.12 -5.04
CA ALA A 253 -22.49 17.28 -4.14
C ALA A 253 -23.81 17.36 -3.35
N GLY A 254 -24.95 17.14 -4.01
CA GLY A 254 -26.26 17.12 -3.37
C GLY A 254 -26.41 16.01 -2.32
N PHE A 255 -26.04 14.77 -2.66
CA PHE A 255 -26.10 13.67 -1.69
C PHE A 255 -25.11 13.84 -0.53
N THR A 256 -23.91 14.38 -0.77
CA THR A 256 -22.96 14.70 0.31
C THR A 256 -23.55 15.75 1.25
N ARG A 257 -24.18 16.81 0.72
CA ARG A 257 -24.82 17.84 1.54
C ARG A 257 -25.97 17.29 2.38
N VAL A 258 -26.72 16.31 1.86
CA VAL A 258 -27.74 15.60 2.65
C VAL A 258 -27.11 14.87 3.83
N LEU A 259 -25.97 14.19 3.64
CA LEU A 259 -25.29 13.49 4.73
C LEU A 259 -24.63 14.41 5.76
N GLU A 260 -24.34 15.66 5.41
CA GLU A 260 -23.91 16.68 6.37
C GLU A 260 -25.06 17.11 7.30
N LEU A 261 -26.30 17.13 6.79
CA LEU A 261 -27.51 17.49 7.54
C LEU A 261 -28.11 16.30 8.31
N ASP A 262 -28.12 15.13 7.68
CA ASP A 262 -28.58 13.86 8.23
C ASP A 262 -27.64 12.75 7.79
N GLY A 263 -26.60 12.52 8.61
CA GLY A 263 -25.60 11.49 8.35
C GLY A 263 -26.19 10.08 8.23
N GLY A 264 -27.40 9.85 8.72
CA GLY A 264 -28.13 8.58 8.67
C GLY A 264 -28.93 8.34 7.39
N ASN A 265 -29.02 9.33 6.48
CA ASN A 265 -29.95 9.28 5.36
C ASN A 265 -29.66 8.15 4.36
N ALA A 266 -30.57 7.19 4.26
CA ALA A 266 -30.40 6.00 3.40
C ALA A 266 -30.41 6.35 1.90
N VAL A 267 -31.24 7.31 1.47
CA VAL A 267 -31.35 7.71 0.06
C VAL A 267 -30.05 8.32 -0.43
N ALA A 268 -29.45 9.22 0.35
CA ALA A 268 -28.19 9.85 0.00
C ALA A 268 -27.01 8.86 -0.03
N ARG A 269 -26.91 7.94 0.94
CA ARG A 269 -25.90 6.88 0.93
C ARG A 269 -26.03 5.98 -0.30
N ALA A 270 -27.26 5.57 -0.63
CA ALA A 270 -27.53 4.75 -1.81
C ALA A 270 -27.18 5.50 -3.11
N GLY A 271 -27.51 6.79 -3.19
CA GLY A 271 -27.14 7.65 -4.32
C GLY A 271 -25.64 7.75 -4.54
N LEU A 272 -24.88 8.04 -3.49
CA LEU A 272 -23.41 8.06 -3.57
C LEU A 272 -22.82 6.71 -3.97
N ALA A 273 -23.36 5.60 -3.44
CA ALA A 273 -22.94 4.26 -3.81
C ALA A 273 -23.19 3.95 -5.30
N ARG A 274 -24.35 4.35 -5.85
CA ARG A 274 -24.65 4.22 -7.29
C ARG A 274 -23.68 5.03 -8.16
N ILE A 275 -23.43 6.28 -7.78
CA ILE A 275 -22.48 7.16 -8.49
C ILE A 275 -21.07 6.54 -8.47
N GLN A 276 -20.63 6.01 -7.33
CA GLN A 276 -19.32 5.37 -7.20
C GLN A 276 -19.23 4.08 -8.04
N ALA A 277 -20.27 3.26 -8.03
CA ALA A 277 -20.34 2.04 -8.85
C ALA A 277 -20.30 2.37 -10.35
N LEU A 278 -21.01 3.40 -10.79
CA LEU A 278 -20.97 3.87 -12.18
C LEU A 278 -19.59 4.41 -12.56
N ALA A 279 -18.95 5.18 -11.69
CA ALA A 279 -17.59 5.67 -11.91
C ALA A 279 -16.58 4.53 -12.05
N ALA A 280 -16.66 3.51 -11.18
CA ALA A 280 -15.82 2.32 -11.27
C ALA A 280 -16.05 1.53 -12.57
N LYS A 281 -17.33 1.36 -12.97
CA LYS A 281 -17.70 0.73 -14.24
C LYS A 281 -17.12 1.47 -15.45
N ASN A 282 -17.23 2.80 -15.47
CA ASN A 282 -16.71 3.62 -16.56
C ASN A 282 -15.17 3.61 -16.60
N ALA A 283 -14.51 3.66 -15.45
CA ALA A 283 -13.06 3.55 -15.35
C ALA A 283 -12.57 2.19 -15.90
N PHE A 284 -13.26 1.09 -15.54
CA PHE A 284 -12.97 -0.23 -16.07
C PHE A 284 -13.13 -0.28 -17.59
N ALA A 285 -14.27 0.20 -18.11
CA ALA A 285 -14.54 0.24 -19.55
C ALA A 285 -13.50 1.06 -20.32
N ALA A 286 -13.05 2.18 -19.78
CA ALA A 286 -12.00 3.01 -20.37
C ALA A 286 -10.66 2.26 -20.45
N GLN A 287 -10.27 1.53 -19.40
CA GLN A 287 -9.05 0.72 -19.44
C GLN A 287 -9.15 -0.44 -20.42
N MET A 288 -10.31 -1.12 -20.47
CA MET A 288 -10.55 -2.17 -21.46
C MET A 288 -10.44 -1.65 -22.89
N SER A 289 -11.08 -0.51 -23.19
CA SER A 289 -10.99 0.11 -24.52
C SER A 289 -9.56 0.49 -24.89
N ARG A 290 -8.79 1.06 -23.95
CA ARG A 290 -7.36 1.36 -24.15
C ARG A 290 -6.54 0.10 -24.44
N GLY A 291 -6.78 -0.98 -23.69
CA GLY A 291 -6.09 -2.25 -23.86
C GLY A 291 -6.36 -2.90 -25.22
N LEU A 292 -7.64 -2.92 -25.63
CA LEU A 292 -8.05 -3.46 -26.93
C LEU A 292 -7.48 -2.64 -28.10
N ALA A 293 -7.57 -1.31 -28.04
CA ALA A 293 -6.99 -0.44 -29.07
C ALA A 293 -5.45 -0.57 -29.16
N ALA A 294 -4.77 -0.83 -28.04
CA ALA A 294 -3.34 -1.09 -28.03
C ALA A 294 -3.01 -2.47 -28.63
N LEU A 295 -3.80 -3.51 -28.35
CA LEU A 295 -3.69 -4.82 -28.98
C LEU A 295 -3.83 -4.74 -30.51
N GLU A 296 -4.83 -4.01 -31.02
CA GLU A 296 -5.05 -3.82 -32.46
C GLU A 296 -3.83 -3.20 -33.15
N ARG A 297 -3.17 -2.25 -32.47
CA ARG A 297 -1.93 -1.61 -32.96
C ARG A 297 -0.66 -2.43 -32.69
N ARG A 298 -0.78 -3.63 -32.11
CA ARG A 298 0.34 -4.46 -31.62
C ARG A 298 1.27 -3.75 -30.62
N ASP A 299 0.74 -2.73 -29.94
CA ASP A 299 1.42 -2.06 -28.83
C ASP A 299 1.18 -2.85 -27.54
N TYR A 300 1.88 -3.97 -27.43
CA TYR A 300 1.65 -4.91 -26.35
C TYR A 300 2.04 -4.37 -24.97
N ASN A 301 3.01 -3.46 -24.89
CA ASN A 301 3.40 -2.83 -23.62
C ASN A 301 2.25 -1.97 -23.06
N THR A 302 1.66 -1.12 -23.91
CA THR A 302 0.51 -0.31 -23.51
C THR A 302 -0.71 -1.18 -23.20
N ALA A 303 -0.94 -2.24 -23.97
CA ALA A 303 -2.02 -3.19 -23.72
C ALA A 303 -1.90 -3.87 -22.35
N GLU A 304 -0.68 -4.31 -21.98
CA GLU A 304 -0.42 -4.97 -20.70
C GLU A 304 -0.75 -4.03 -19.52
N LEU A 305 -0.27 -2.80 -19.57
CA LEU A 305 -0.55 -1.80 -18.53
C LEU A 305 -2.04 -1.51 -18.40
N ALA A 306 -2.76 -1.41 -19.52
CA ALA A 306 -4.19 -1.13 -19.53
C ALA A 306 -5.01 -2.29 -18.96
N PHE A 307 -4.74 -3.55 -19.36
CA PHE A 307 -5.44 -4.70 -18.80
C PHE A 307 -5.11 -4.94 -17.32
N GLN A 308 -3.87 -4.71 -16.90
CA GLN A 308 -3.51 -4.75 -15.48
C GLN A 308 -4.24 -3.67 -14.69
N ALA A 309 -4.37 -2.45 -15.22
CA ALA A 309 -5.17 -1.40 -14.59
C ALA A 309 -6.66 -1.77 -14.52
N ALA A 310 -7.22 -2.40 -15.57
CA ALA A 310 -8.58 -2.92 -15.55
C ALA A 310 -8.75 -3.99 -14.45
N LEU A 311 -7.79 -4.91 -14.28
CA LEU A 311 -7.82 -5.94 -13.23
C LEU A 311 -7.67 -5.38 -11.81
N LYS A 312 -6.99 -4.24 -11.63
CA LYS A 312 -6.97 -3.53 -10.34
C LYS A 312 -8.34 -2.95 -9.97
N LEU A 313 -9.15 -2.58 -10.97
CA LEU A 313 -10.51 -2.09 -10.77
C LEU A 313 -11.51 -3.23 -10.57
N ARG A 314 -11.34 -4.34 -11.30
CA ARG A 314 -12.19 -5.53 -11.22
C ARG A 314 -11.35 -6.80 -11.39
N ALA A 315 -10.98 -7.41 -10.27
CA ALA A 315 -10.02 -8.52 -10.22
C ALA A 315 -10.53 -9.81 -10.89
N ASP A 316 -11.84 -10.01 -10.92
CA ASP A 316 -12.53 -11.18 -11.44
C ASP A 316 -12.99 -11.04 -12.90
N ALA A 317 -12.60 -9.96 -13.60
CA ALA A 317 -12.99 -9.72 -14.99
C ALA A 317 -12.31 -10.71 -15.97
N PRO A 318 -13.04 -11.69 -16.56
CA PRO A 318 -12.44 -12.65 -17.49
C PRO A 318 -11.93 -11.96 -18.76
N GLU A 319 -12.64 -10.95 -19.26
CA GLU A 319 -12.27 -10.28 -20.52
C GLU A 319 -10.93 -9.54 -20.40
N ALA A 320 -10.62 -8.99 -19.22
CA ALA A 320 -9.34 -8.35 -18.94
C ALA A 320 -8.20 -9.37 -18.79
N ARG A 321 -8.48 -10.55 -18.21
CA ARG A 321 -7.51 -11.65 -18.10
C ARG A 321 -7.17 -12.22 -19.48
N ASP A 322 -8.19 -12.41 -20.32
CA ASP A 322 -8.02 -12.89 -21.69
C ASP A 322 -7.24 -11.89 -22.54
N GLY A 323 -7.58 -10.60 -22.46
CA GLY A 323 -6.82 -9.53 -23.11
C GLY A 323 -5.35 -9.49 -22.67
N LEU A 324 -5.08 -9.68 -21.37
CA LEU A 324 -3.71 -9.77 -20.84
C LEU A 324 -2.98 -11.03 -21.35
N ALA A 325 -3.65 -12.17 -21.43
CA ALA A 325 -3.08 -13.40 -21.98
C ALA A 325 -2.71 -13.24 -23.46
N GLN A 326 -3.62 -12.69 -24.27
CA GLN A 326 -3.36 -12.37 -25.69
C GLN A 326 -2.20 -11.39 -25.83
N THR A 327 -2.13 -10.38 -24.97
CA THR A 327 -1.02 -9.41 -24.94
C THR A 327 0.33 -10.10 -24.69
N ARG A 328 0.39 -11.03 -23.74
CA ARG A 328 1.61 -11.78 -23.42
C ARG A 328 2.07 -12.68 -24.55
N LEU A 329 1.13 -13.35 -25.23
CA LEU A 329 1.43 -14.11 -26.44
C LEU A 329 1.97 -13.20 -27.56
N GLY A 330 1.39 -12.01 -27.71
CA GLY A 330 1.87 -10.99 -28.64
C GLY A 330 3.31 -10.53 -28.36
N LEU A 331 3.64 -10.26 -27.09
CA LEU A 331 5.01 -9.91 -26.66
C LEU A 331 6.01 -11.02 -26.99
N GLN A 332 5.65 -12.28 -26.71
CA GLN A 332 6.51 -13.43 -27.02
C GLN A 332 6.75 -13.52 -28.53
N SER A 333 5.69 -13.41 -29.34
CA SER A 333 5.77 -13.44 -30.79
C SER A 333 6.65 -12.31 -31.35
N ALA A 334 6.45 -11.07 -30.91
CA ALA A 334 7.26 -9.92 -31.32
C ALA A 334 8.74 -10.08 -30.95
N ARG A 335 9.03 -10.68 -29.78
CA ARG A 335 10.40 -10.98 -29.35
C ARG A 335 11.04 -12.04 -30.24
N VAL A 336 10.30 -13.10 -30.60
CA VAL A 336 10.76 -14.13 -31.54
C VAL A 336 11.08 -13.50 -32.90
N ASP A 337 10.21 -12.64 -33.43
CA ASP A 337 10.44 -11.97 -34.70
C ASP A 337 11.68 -11.07 -34.66
N THR A 338 11.86 -10.30 -33.58
CA THR A 338 13.05 -9.46 -33.38
C THR A 338 14.33 -10.29 -33.38
N LEU A 339 14.35 -11.41 -32.64
CA LEU A 339 15.50 -12.31 -32.59
C LEU A 339 15.73 -13.02 -33.93
N ARG A 340 14.67 -13.36 -34.67
CA ARG A 340 14.78 -13.92 -36.02
C ARG A 340 15.46 -12.94 -36.96
N THR A 341 15.05 -11.67 -36.96
CA THR A 341 15.69 -10.63 -37.78
C THR A 341 17.14 -10.42 -37.38
N ALA A 342 17.45 -10.39 -36.07
CA ALA A 342 18.82 -10.28 -35.58
C ALA A 342 19.69 -11.46 -36.05
N ALA A 343 19.17 -12.70 -35.99
CA ALA A 343 19.87 -13.88 -36.48
C ALA A 343 20.16 -13.78 -37.98
N GLN A 344 19.17 -13.40 -38.79
CA GLN A 344 19.32 -13.24 -40.24
C GLN A 344 20.33 -12.15 -40.62
N GLN A 345 20.31 -11.01 -39.92
CA GLN A 345 21.29 -9.95 -40.11
C GLN A 345 22.70 -10.40 -39.72
N ALA A 346 22.83 -11.16 -38.63
CA ALA A 346 24.10 -11.73 -38.21
C ALA A 346 24.63 -12.77 -39.23
N GLU A 347 23.77 -13.63 -39.78
CA GLU A 347 24.15 -14.55 -40.86
C GLU A 347 24.62 -13.78 -42.11
N ALA A 348 23.88 -12.76 -42.53
CA ALA A 348 24.24 -11.92 -43.68
C ALA A 348 25.59 -11.19 -43.49
N GLY A 349 25.92 -10.79 -42.25
CA GLY A 349 27.21 -10.19 -41.88
C GLY A 349 28.32 -11.20 -41.55
N GLU A 350 28.09 -12.49 -41.75
CA GLU A 350 28.98 -13.59 -41.35
C GLU A 350 29.41 -13.53 -39.86
N GLN A 351 28.53 -13.00 -39.02
CA GLN A 351 28.65 -12.97 -37.56
C GLN A 351 28.03 -14.24 -36.96
N TRP A 352 28.57 -15.40 -37.36
CA TRP A 352 27.98 -16.71 -37.10
C TRP A 352 27.77 -17.04 -35.62
N LEU A 353 28.65 -16.56 -34.74
CA LEU A 353 28.50 -16.72 -33.29
C LEU A 353 27.26 -15.99 -32.77
N ALA A 354 27.06 -14.73 -33.20
CA ALA A 354 25.89 -13.94 -32.83
C ALA A 354 24.59 -14.54 -33.40
N ALA A 355 24.62 -15.07 -34.63
CA ALA A 355 23.47 -15.77 -35.22
C ALA A 355 23.10 -17.02 -34.40
N ARG A 356 24.07 -17.84 -34.02
CA ARG A 356 23.86 -19.01 -33.14
C ARG A 356 23.18 -18.60 -31.83
N ASP A 357 23.66 -17.52 -31.21
CA ASP A 357 23.15 -17.05 -29.93
C ASP A 357 21.74 -16.49 -30.05
N ALA A 358 21.43 -15.78 -31.14
CA ALA A 358 20.08 -15.33 -31.44
C ALA A 358 19.11 -16.52 -31.62
N TYR A 359 19.50 -17.57 -32.35
CA TYR A 359 18.68 -18.79 -32.46
C TYR A 359 18.52 -19.52 -31.12
N ALA A 360 19.57 -19.58 -30.31
CA ALA A 360 19.47 -20.16 -28.97
C ALA A 360 18.50 -19.37 -28.08
N ALA A 361 18.50 -18.04 -28.18
CA ALA A 361 17.55 -17.18 -27.47
C ALA A 361 16.11 -17.37 -27.95
N VAL A 362 15.88 -17.64 -29.24
CA VAL A 362 14.54 -18.02 -29.75
C VAL A 362 14.09 -19.35 -29.14
N LEU A 363 14.95 -20.37 -29.13
CA LEU A 363 14.62 -21.69 -28.57
C LEU A 363 14.38 -21.66 -27.05
N ALA A 364 14.93 -20.68 -26.35
CA ALA A 364 14.64 -20.44 -24.94
C ALA A 364 13.24 -19.84 -24.71
N ILE A 365 12.64 -19.19 -25.72
CA ILE A 365 11.25 -18.73 -25.68
C ILE A 365 10.32 -19.89 -26.04
N ASP A 366 10.60 -20.57 -27.15
CA ASP A 366 9.86 -21.74 -27.61
C ASP A 366 10.79 -22.71 -28.35
N ALA A 367 10.99 -23.88 -27.73
CA ALA A 367 11.89 -24.90 -28.23
C ALA A 367 11.39 -25.60 -29.50
N SER A 368 10.11 -25.45 -29.86
CA SER A 368 9.48 -26.12 -31.03
C SER A 368 9.69 -25.36 -32.35
N LEU A 369 10.25 -24.16 -32.33
CA LEU A 369 10.41 -23.31 -33.50
C LEU A 369 11.47 -23.85 -34.48
N ALA A 370 11.01 -24.54 -35.53
CA ALA A 370 11.83 -25.22 -36.53
C ALA A 370 12.96 -24.35 -37.11
N PHE A 371 12.70 -23.10 -37.48
CA PHE A 371 13.71 -22.22 -38.07
C PHE A 371 14.92 -22.01 -37.15
N ALA A 372 14.71 -22.01 -35.83
CA ALA A 372 15.78 -21.85 -34.85
C ALA A 372 16.45 -23.20 -34.52
N GLN A 373 15.69 -24.30 -34.53
CA GLN A 373 16.23 -25.65 -34.40
C GLN A 373 17.21 -25.98 -35.54
N GLU A 374 16.90 -25.55 -36.77
CA GLU A 374 17.76 -25.72 -37.95
C GLU A 374 18.88 -24.68 -38.00
N GLY A 375 18.57 -23.42 -37.69
CA GLY A 375 19.51 -22.31 -37.79
C GLY A 375 20.65 -22.40 -36.78
N ARG A 376 20.38 -22.80 -35.52
CA ARG A 376 21.39 -22.88 -34.45
C ARG A 376 22.58 -23.80 -34.80
N PRO A 377 22.41 -25.08 -35.17
CA PRO A 377 23.52 -25.97 -35.49
C PRO A 377 24.28 -25.50 -36.73
N ARG A 378 23.59 -25.01 -37.76
CA ARG A 378 24.21 -24.42 -38.96
C ARG A 378 25.11 -23.25 -38.61
N ALA A 379 24.61 -22.27 -37.84
CA ALA A 379 25.38 -21.13 -37.39
C ALA A 379 26.55 -21.55 -36.48
N ALA A 380 26.36 -22.56 -35.63
CA ALA A 380 27.43 -23.10 -34.78
C ALA A 380 28.57 -23.72 -35.60
N GLN A 381 28.27 -24.51 -36.62
CA GLN A 381 29.26 -25.09 -37.53
C GLN A 381 30.05 -24.00 -38.25
N ARG A 382 29.35 -22.97 -38.76
CA ARG A 382 29.98 -21.82 -39.41
C ARG A 382 30.86 -21.01 -38.46
N ALA A 383 30.43 -20.82 -37.23
CA ALA A 383 31.20 -20.12 -36.20
C ALA A 383 32.47 -20.90 -35.84
N ALA A 384 32.39 -22.23 -35.70
CA ALA A 384 33.53 -23.08 -35.41
C ALA A 384 34.57 -23.03 -36.55
N LEU A 385 34.12 -23.10 -37.80
CA LEU A 385 35.00 -22.96 -38.96
C LEU A 385 35.68 -21.58 -39.00
N ALA A 386 34.91 -20.50 -38.86
CA ALA A 386 35.44 -19.13 -38.85
C ALA A 386 36.48 -18.92 -37.73
N ALA A 387 36.23 -19.50 -36.54
CA ALA A 387 37.16 -19.45 -35.42
C ALA A 387 38.43 -20.28 -35.69
N ARG A 388 38.32 -21.47 -36.29
CA ARG A 388 39.47 -22.31 -36.66
C ARG A 388 40.36 -21.62 -37.70
N LEU A 389 39.77 -21.05 -38.74
CA LEU A 389 40.50 -20.25 -39.74
C LEU A 389 41.21 -19.07 -39.09
N GLN A 390 40.50 -18.32 -38.24
CA GLN A 390 41.07 -17.16 -37.54
C GLN A 390 42.24 -17.55 -36.62
N ALA A 391 42.11 -18.65 -35.87
CA ALA A 391 43.17 -19.12 -34.99
C ALA A 391 44.47 -19.43 -35.74
N HIS A 392 44.39 -19.99 -36.95
CA HIS A 392 45.56 -20.22 -37.81
C HIS A 392 46.15 -18.92 -38.35
N ILE A 393 45.31 -17.94 -38.70
CA ILE A 393 45.75 -16.61 -39.16
C ILE A 393 46.48 -15.87 -38.03
N ASP A 394 45.90 -15.87 -36.82
CA ASP A 394 46.45 -15.18 -35.65
C ASP A 394 47.74 -15.84 -35.14
N GLN A 395 47.89 -17.15 -35.36
CA GLN A 395 49.04 -17.93 -34.91
C GLN A 395 49.89 -18.46 -36.07
N ALA A 396 50.08 -17.64 -37.11
CA ALA A 396 50.74 -18.01 -38.35
C ALA A 396 52.13 -18.64 -38.18
N GLN A 397 52.89 -18.28 -37.14
CA GLN A 397 54.19 -18.87 -36.81
C GLN A 397 54.13 -20.40 -36.58
N ARG A 398 52.97 -20.92 -36.15
CA ARG A 398 52.80 -22.36 -35.89
C ARG A 398 52.68 -23.17 -37.18
N LEU A 399 52.43 -22.53 -38.32
CA LEU A 399 52.32 -23.16 -39.64
C LEU A 399 53.66 -23.76 -40.12
N SER A 400 54.76 -23.63 -39.38
CA SER A 400 55.97 -24.40 -39.67
C SER A 400 55.83 -25.89 -39.36
N ALA A 401 54.99 -26.25 -38.39
CA ALA A 401 54.77 -27.65 -38.01
C ALA A 401 53.83 -28.34 -39.01
N GLU A 402 54.18 -29.54 -39.47
CA GLU A 402 53.39 -30.24 -40.50
C GLU A 402 51.95 -30.53 -40.04
N SER A 403 51.76 -30.92 -38.78
CA SER A 403 50.42 -31.17 -38.23
C SER A 403 49.52 -29.93 -38.27
N VAL A 404 50.08 -28.74 -38.00
CA VAL A 404 49.34 -27.47 -38.05
C VAL A 404 49.03 -27.08 -39.50
N ARG A 405 49.96 -27.32 -40.44
CA ARG A 405 49.68 -27.13 -41.87
C ARG A 405 48.57 -28.04 -42.38
N ALA A 406 48.58 -29.31 -41.97
CA ALA A 406 47.55 -30.27 -42.34
C ALA A 406 46.18 -29.82 -41.82
N ASP A 407 46.08 -29.37 -40.57
CA ASP A 407 44.84 -28.84 -39.98
C ASP A 407 44.35 -27.57 -40.70
N ALA A 408 45.26 -26.63 -41.01
CA ALA A 408 44.94 -25.41 -41.74
C ALA A 408 44.45 -25.69 -43.18
N ARG A 409 45.08 -26.65 -43.88
CA ARG A 409 44.63 -27.10 -45.21
C ARG A 409 43.24 -27.77 -45.14
N ALA A 410 42.99 -28.57 -44.09
CA ALA A 410 41.67 -29.16 -43.86
C ALA A 410 40.61 -28.07 -43.61
N ALA A 411 40.92 -27.06 -42.79
CA ALA A 411 40.02 -25.92 -42.56
C ALA A 411 39.73 -25.13 -43.86
N LEU A 412 40.72 -24.96 -44.75
CA LEU A 412 40.50 -24.36 -46.07
C LEU A 412 39.64 -25.24 -46.98
N ALA A 413 39.78 -26.56 -46.92
CA ALA A 413 38.92 -27.48 -47.66
C ALA A 413 37.46 -27.41 -47.16
N ASP A 414 37.25 -27.36 -45.85
CA ASP A 414 35.93 -27.15 -45.24
C ASP A 414 35.34 -25.80 -45.69
N ALA A 415 36.17 -24.75 -45.76
CA ALA A 415 35.76 -23.44 -46.25
C ALA A 415 35.40 -23.43 -47.75
N ALA A 416 36.11 -24.20 -48.57
CA ALA A 416 35.84 -24.32 -50.00
C ALA A 416 34.53 -25.08 -50.29
N ALA A 417 34.08 -25.95 -49.38
CA ALA A 417 32.81 -26.67 -49.50
C ALA A 417 31.57 -25.76 -49.30
N ILE A 418 31.75 -24.52 -48.86
CA ILE A 418 30.69 -23.55 -48.68
C ILE A 418 30.30 -22.94 -50.03
N ALA A 419 29.05 -23.16 -50.44
CA ALA A 419 28.46 -22.46 -51.55
C ALA A 419 28.34 -20.95 -51.23
N ALA A 420 28.86 -20.10 -52.11
CA ALA A 420 28.83 -18.63 -51.99
C ALA A 420 29.39 -18.09 -50.65
N PRO A 421 30.71 -18.16 -50.40
CA PRO A 421 31.31 -17.59 -49.19
C PRO A 421 31.11 -16.07 -49.17
N GLY A 422 30.81 -15.50 -48.00
CA GLY A 422 30.73 -14.06 -47.84
C GLY A 422 32.11 -13.40 -47.75
N PRO A 423 32.18 -12.06 -47.66
CA PRO A 423 33.43 -11.33 -47.73
C PRO A 423 34.39 -11.62 -46.56
N ARG A 424 33.89 -11.95 -45.36
CA ARG A 424 34.75 -12.27 -44.22
C ARG A 424 35.38 -13.65 -44.39
N LEU A 425 34.59 -14.64 -44.80
CA LEU A 425 35.13 -15.97 -45.09
C LEU A 425 36.12 -15.92 -46.25
N GLN A 426 35.81 -15.19 -47.33
CA GLN A 426 36.74 -14.99 -48.45
C GLN A 426 38.05 -14.36 -47.97
N ALA A 427 37.99 -13.30 -47.15
CA ALA A 427 39.19 -12.66 -46.61
C ALA A 427 40.03 -13.62 -45.75
N GLN A 428 39.38 -14.44 -44.90
CA GLN A 428 40.08 -15.46 -44.10
C GLN A 428 40.73 -16.53 -44.99
N VAL A 429 40.02 -17.02 -46.01
CA VAL A 429 40.52 -18.01 -46.97
C VAL A 429 41.74 -17.47 -47.73
N THR A 430 41.65 -16.26 -48.28
CA THR A 430 42.78 -15.62 -48.98
C THR A 430 43.96 -15.44 -48.04
N ARG A 431 43.73 -14.88 -46.84
CA ARG A 431 44.80 -14.63 -45.88
C ARG A 431 45.53 -15.90 -45.44
N LEU A 432 44.78 -16.96 -45.13
CA LEU A 432 45.37 -18.21 -44.69
C LEU A 432 46.09 -18.95 -45.83
N THR A 433 45.56 -18.88 -47.05
CA THR A 433 46.22 -19.42 -48.26
C THR A 433 47.60 -18.77 -48.44
N ASP A 434 47.69 -17.43 -48.42
CA ASP A 434 48.97 -16.72 -48.55
C ASP A 434 49.98 -17.09 -47.44
N LEU A 435 49.49 -17.28 -46.21
CA LEU A 435 50.33 -17.68 -45.09
C LEU A 435 50.87 -19.11 -45.25
N LEU A 436 50.05 -20.03 -45.75
CA LEU A 436 50.45 -21.40 -46.04
C LEU A 436 51.47 -21.47 -47.19
N GLU A 437 51.29 -20.67 -48.24
CA GLU A 437 52.26 -20.57 -49.33
C GLU A 437 53.62 -20.10 -48.82
N ARG A 438 53.65 -18.99 -48.06
CA ARG A 438 54.88 -18.49 -47.44
C ARG A 438 55.54 -19.51 -46.50
N ALA A 439 54.76 -20.29 -45.77
CA ALA A 439 55.26 -21.35 -44.89
C ALA A 439 55.74 -22.61 -45.65
N ALA A 440 55.36 -22.75 -46.93
CA ALA A 440 55.77 -23.86 -47.78
C ALA A 440 56.99 -23.53 -48.66
N THR A 441 57.23 -22.25 -48.96
CA THR A 441 58.36 -21.77 -49.77
C THR A 441 59.69 -21.94 -49.01
N PRO A 442 60.64 -22.75 -49.51
CA PRO A 442 61.97 -22.84 -48.94
C PRO A 442 62.74 -21.52 -49.07
N VAL A 443 63.49 -21.16 -48.03
CA VAL A 443 64.37 -20.00 -47.98
C VAL A 443 65.82 -20.48 -47.89
N ALA A 444 66.73 -19.80 -48.60
CA ALA A 444 68.15 -20.11 -48.53
C ALA A 444 68.69 -19.74 -47.14
N VAL A 445 69.36 -20.69 -46.48
CA VAL A 445 70.00 -20.55 -45.18
C VAL A 445 71.45 -20.95 -45.31
N THR A 446 72.36 -20.17 -44.70
CA THR A 446 73.78 -20.51 -44.65
C THR A 446 74.18 -20.86 -43.22
N LEU A 447 74.73 -22.06 -43.05
CA LEU A 447 75.30 -22.56 -41.80
C LEU A 447 76.82 -22.42 -41.83
N ARG A 448 77.44 -22.13 -40.68
CA ARG A 448 78.89 -22.00 -40.54
C ARG A 448 79.45 -22.97 -39.49
N SER A 449 80.65 -23.50 -39.74
CA SER A 449 81.36 -24.42 -38.83
C SER A 449 82.89 -24.28 -39.03
N ASP A 450 83.69 -25.05 -38.29
CA ASP A 450 85.16 -24.99 -38.27
C ASP A 450 85.84 -25.92 -39.29
N GLY A 451 85.07 -26.59 -40.15
CA GLY A 451 85.56 -27.57 -41.11
C GLY A 451 86.00 -28.91 -40.51
N LYS A 452 85.90 -29.10 -39.19
CA LYS A 452 86.32 -30.33 -38.47
C LYS A 452 85.16 -30.99 -37.72
N THR A 453 84.20 -30.19 -37.28
CA THR A 453 82.99 -30.64 -36.59
C THR A 453 82.03 -31.23 -37.61
N ARG A 454 81.62 -32.49 -37.43
CA ARG A 454 80.57 -33.12 -38.24
C ARG A 454 79.21 -32.63 -37.75
N VAL A 455 78.43 -32.03 -38.66
CA VAL A 455 77.15 -31.40 -38.30
C VAL A 455 75.99 -32.22 -38.87
N THR A 456 75.05 -32.62 -38.00
CA THR A 456 73.77 -33.23 -38.39
C THR A 456 72.64 -32.25 -38.12
N LEU A 457 71.83 -31.94 -39.14
CA LEU A 457 70.71 -31.01 -39.03
C LEU A 457 69.39 -31.77 -38.93
N TYR A 458 68.66 -31.62 -37.84
CA TYR A 458 67.34 -32.25 -37.68
C TYR A 458 66.21 -31.32 -38.15
N PRO A 459 65.22 -31.83 -38.92
CA PRO A 459 65.03 -33.24 -39.36
C PRO A 459 65.65 -33.58 -40.74
N ILE A 460 66.59 -32.79 -41.26
CA ILE A 460 67.09 -32.91 -42.65
C ILE A 460 68.03 -34.11 -42.86
N GLY A 461 69.06 -34.28 -42.02
CA GLY A 461 70.07 -35.34 -42.16
C GLY A 461 71.50 -34.88 -41.81
N ASP A 462 72.48 -35.77 -42.05
CA ASP A 462 73.91 -35.47 -41.84
C ASP A 462 74.43 -34.58 -42.98
N LEU A 463 75.12 -33.49 -42.62
CA LEU A 463 75.74 -32.54 -43.55
C LEU A 463 77.26 -32.73 -43.63
N GLY A 464 77.85 -33.55 -42.75
CA GLY A 464 79.29 -33.73 -42.70
C GLY A 464 80.05 -32.52 -42.13
N PRO A 465 81.39 -32.49 -42.25
CA PRO A 465 82.22 -31.35 -41.88
C PRO A 465 82.25 -30.29 -42.99
N PHE A 466 82.11 -29.01 -42.62
CA PHE A 466 82.17 -27.88 -43.55
C PHE A 466 82.63 -26.59 -42.86
N ALA A 467 83.10 -25.61 -43.63
CA ALA A 467 83.33 -24.24 -43.13
C ALA A 467 82.10 -23.35 -43.34
N SER A 468 81.47 -23.47 -44.51
CA SER A 468 80.21 -22.82 -44.88
C SER A 468 79.37 -23.77 -45.71
N HIS A 469 78.09 -23.89 -45.42
CA HIS A 469 77.16 -24.75 -46.16
C HIS A 469 75.82 -24.03 -46.35
N SER A 470 75.42 -23.81 -47.60
CA SER A 470 74.15 -23.17 -47.95
C SER A 470 73.14 -24.22 -48.40
N LEU A 471 71.95 -24.19 -47.82
CA LEU A 471 70.86 -25.10 -48.14
C LEU A 471 69.52 -24.38 -48.05
N SER A 472 68.51 -24.89 -48.75
CA SER A 472 67.16 -24.34 -48.74
C SER A 472 66.30 -25.03 -47.68
N LEU A 473 65.89 -24.28 -46.66
CA LEU A 473 65.06 -24.76 -45.56
C LEU A 473 63.69 -24.09 -45.60
N ARG A 474 62.63 -24.85 -45.32
CA ARG A 474 61.31 -24.24 -45.13
C ARG A 474 61.28 -23.49 -43.80
N PRO A 475 60.42 -22.48 -43.64
CA PRO A 475 60.22 -21.85 -42.35
C PRO A 475 59.88 -22.88 -41.26
N GLY A 476 60.62 -22.84 -40.14
CA GLY A 476 60.45 -23.75 -39.02
C GLY A 476 61.61 -23.80 -38.05
N GLN A 477 61.45 -24.64 -37.04
CA GLN A 477 62.46 -24.85 -36.00
C GLN A 477 63.41 -25.97 -36.42
N TYR A 478 64.70 -25.67 -36.36
CA TYR A 478 65.75 -26.60 -36.70
C TYR A 478 66.74 -26.73 -35.55
N THR A 479 67.38 -27.88 -35.45
CA THR A 479 68.46 -28.09 -34.49
C THR A 479 69.64 -28.73 -35.21
N ALA A 480 70.76 -28.01 -35.23
CA ALA A 480 72.02 -28.53 -35.71
C ALA A 480 72.81 -29.13 -34.54
N ILE A 481 73.26 -30.37 -34.70
CA ILE A 481 74.03 -31.11 -33.71
C ILE A 481 75.45 -31.31 -34.26
N GLY A 482 76.43 -30.73 -33.58
CA GLY A 482 77.85 -30.89 -33.88
C GLY A 482 78.48 -32.02 -33.08
N ARG A 483 79.19 -32.92 -33.77
CA ARG A 483 79.96 -34.02 -33.15
C ARG A 483 81.40 -34.02 -33.68
N ARG A 484 82.36 -34.17 -32.76
CA ARG A 484 83.77 -34.32 -33.07
C ARG A 484 84.42 -35.31 -32.08
N PRO A 485 85.12 -36.36 -32.55
CA PRO A 485 85.78 -37.31 -31.65
C PRO A 485 86.72 -36.60 -30.66
N GLY A 486 86.58 -36.91 -29.38
CA GLY A 486 87.34 -36.29 -28.29
C GLY A 486 86.81 -34.93 -27.80
N TYR A 487 85.63 -34.49 -28.27
CA TYR A 487 84.99 -33.23 -27.86
C TYR A 487 83.50 -33.43 -27.53
N ARG A 488 82.96 -32.56 -26.67
CA ARG A 488 81.55 -32.55 -26.24
C ARG A 488 80.62 -32.17 -27.39
N GLU A 489 79.44 -32.81 -27.45
CA GLU A 489 78.40 -32.51 -28.45
C GLU A 489 77.82 -31.11 -28.22
N VAL A 490 77.63 -30.34 -29.30
CA VAL A 490 77.00 -29.01 -29.28
C VAL A 490 75.68 -29.06 -30.03
N ARG A 491 74.64 -28.41 -29.47
CA ARG A 491 73.30 -28.31 -30.07
C ARG A 491 72.93 -26.85 -30.26
N VAL A 492 72.70 -26.46 -31.51
CA VAL A 492 72.30 -25.09 -31.88
C VAL A 492 70.89 -25.14 -32.45
N ALA A 493 69.94 -24.61 -31.69
CA ALA A 493 68.56 -24.43 -32.15
C ALA A 493 68.42 -23.08 -32.83
N PHE A 494 67.76 -23.04 -33.99
CA PHE A 494 67.48 -21.80 -34.71
C PHE A 494 66.14 -21.89 -35.44
N THR A 495 65.52 -20.73 -35.64
CA THR A 495 64.25 -20.60 -36.36
C THR A 495 64.49 -20.01 -37.74
N VAL A 496 64.02 -20.71 -38.77
CA VAL A 496 63.90 -20.18 -40.13
C VAL A 496 62.53 -19.53 -40.26
N THR A 497 62.50 -18.26 -40.65
CA THR A 497 61.26 -17.54 -40.97
C THR A 497 61.09 -17.42 -42.48
N SER A 498 59.94 -16.91 -42.95
CA SER A 498 59.74 -16.59 -44.37
C SER A 498 60.68 -15.48 -44.89
N GLN A 499 61.34 -14.74 -43.99
CA GLN A 499 62.35 -13.74 -44.33
C GLN A 499 63.79 -14.27 -44.22
N GLY A 500 63.97 -15.55 -43.86
CA GLY A 500 65.28 -16.17 -43.62
C GLY A 500 65.58 -16.37 -42.13
N VAL A 501 66.86 -16.51 -41.80
CA VAL A 501 67.36 -16.63 -40.42
C VAL A 501 68.01 -15.31 -40.03
N ALA A 502 67.73 -14.82 -38.82
CA ALA A 502 68.25 -13.54 -38.32
C ALA A 502 69.79 -13.53 -38.26
N ASP A 503 70.38 -14.60 -37.71
CA ASP A 503 71.83 -14.78 -37.62
C ASP A 503 72.23 -16.13 -38.23
N ALA A 504 73.32 -16.16 -38.99
CA ALA A 504 73.85 -17.39 -39.56
C ALA A 504 74.28 -18.35 -38.42
N PRO A 505 73.64 -19.53 -38.27
CA PRO A 505 73.97 -20.45 -37.18
C PRO A 505 75.42 -20.92 -37.29
N PHE A 506 76.16 -20.81 -36.19
CA PHE A 506 77.54 -21.26 -36.07
C PHE A 506 77.63 -22.49 -35.17
N ILE A 507 78.21 -23.58 -35.66
CA ILE A 507 78.26 -24.88 -34.98
C ILE A 507 79.73 -25.33 -34.86
N GLN A 508 80.27 -25.34 -33.65
CA GLN A 508 81.64 -25.77 -33.38
C GLN A 508 81.73 -26.54 -32.05
N CYS A 509 82.44 -27.67 -32.05
CA CYS A 509 82.80 -28.39 -30.83
C CYS A 509 84.11 -27.79 -30.26
N GLU A 510 84.02 -27.09 -29.12
CA GLU A 510 85.17 -26.41 -28.50
C GLU A 510 85.71 -27.13 -27.25
N GLU A 511 84.86 -27.82 -26.50
CA GLU A 511 85.21 -28.42 -25.22
C GLU A 511 85.71 -29.88 -25.39
N PRO A 512 86.97 -30.21 -25.05
CA PRO A 512 87.46 -31.59 -25.08
C PRO A 512 86.81 -32.44 -23.98
N ILE A 513 86.69 -33.76 -24.22
CA ILE A 513 86.14 -34.74 -23.26
C ILE A 513 87.21 -35.21 -22.27
#